data_AF-A0ABD5S2T2-F1
#
_entry.id   AF-A0ABD5S2T2-F1
#
_cell.length_a   1.000
_cell.length_b   1.000
_cell.length_c   1.000
_cell.angle_alpha   90.00
_cell.angle_beta   90.00
_cell.angle_gamma   90.00
#
_symmetry.space_group_name_H-M   'P 1'
#
loop_
_entity.id
_entity.type
_entity.pdbx_description
1 polymer ?
#
loop_
_entity_poly.entity_id
_entity_poly.type
_entity_poly.pdbx_seq_one_letter_code
_entity_poly.pdbx_strand_id
1 'polypeptide(L)'
;MRRDDLAADLARRRDGDGYVFPAYEDYCFANVPGAVYDLLGVDVGPTLPDDAFDTDATGRADATASAGASAGVGDGVERVVVVLVDGFGYDQWRQHVDAADRGFLPDVEETGTVTPLTSIFPSETASAITTYHTARTPREHGIHGWFQHVPGVDDVIEVFPFTTMDGRPMTEVHPEFTREDLFLAREHYDRTVERSVTTRKVVPEGIAAGDGRATGYADLDGFAEELGRVVDASPTPSVTFAYLPQIDAAAHEVGTEAAEYREA
;
A
#
# COMPACT_ATOMS: atom_id res chain seq x y z
N MET A 1 18.42 2.96 -7.76
CA MET A 1 18.91 4.25 -7.22
C MET A 1 17.96 4.77 -6.16
N ARG A 2 18.49 5.17 -5.00
CA ARG A 2 17.73 5.80 -3.90
C ARG A 2 17.65 7.33 -4.07
N ARG A 3 16.47 7.92 -3.88
CA ARG A 3 16.20 9.37 -4.08
C ARG A 3 16.21 10.17 -2.77
N ASP A 4 17.35 10.24 -2.07
CA ASP A 4 17.48 10.90 -0.75
C ASP A 4 17.12 12.40 -0.77
N ASP A 5 17.42 13.11 -1.87
CA ASP A 5 17.05 14.53 -2.02
C ASP A 5 15.54 14.73 -2.02
N LEU A 6 14.79 13.83 -2.69
CA LEU A 6 13.32 13.88 -2.69
C LEU A 6 12.76 13.63 -1.29
N ALA A 7 13.36 12.70 -0.52
CA ALA A 7 12.95 12.47 0.85
C ALA A 7 13.15 13.71 1.72
N ALA A 8 14.30 14.38 1.59
CA ALA A 8 14.57 15.63 2.28
C ALA A 8 13.59 16.74 1.88
N ASP A 9 13.15 16.77 0.62
CA ASP A 9 12.17 17.73 0.11
C ASP A 9 10.77 17.49 0.66
N LEU A 10 10.29 16.24 0.62
CA LEU A 10 9.01 15.85 1.21
C LEU A 10 9.00 16.11 2.72
N ALA A 11 10.09 15.80 3.40
CA ALA A 11 10.24 16.06 4.83
C ALA A 11 10.17 17.55 5.18
N ARG A 12 10.34 18.49 4.26
CA ARG A 12 10.17 19.93 4.55
C ARG A 12 8.72 20.40 4.50
N ARG A 13 7.79 19.58 4.00
CA ARG A 13 6.35 19.89 3.93
C ARG A 13 5.68 19.70 5.29
N ARG A 14 6.11 20.44 6.31
CA ARG A 14 5.63 20.31 7.68
C ARG A 14 4.71 21.45 8.10
N ASP A 15 3.82 21.17 9.03
CA ASP A 15 3.04 22.18 9.74
C ASP A 15 3.87 22.92 10.80
N GLY A 16 3.24 23.84 11.54
CA GLY A 16 3.89 24.61 12.60
C GLY A 16 4.37 23.78 13.79
N ASP A 17 3.83 22.57 13.97
CA ASP A 17 4.15 21.64 15.06
C ASP A 17 5.17 20.56 14.61
N GLY A 18 5.57 20.58 13.34
CA GLY A 18 6.60 19.71 12.78
C GLY A 18 6.07 18.42 12.15
N TYR A 19 4.76 18.25 12.01
CA TYR A 19 4.16 17.09 11.34
C TYR A 19 4.24 17.26 9.83
N VAL A 20 4.69 16.21 9.12
CA VAL A 20 4.72 16.21 7.65
C VAL A 20 3.30 16.06 7.12
N PHE A 21 2.88 16.98 6.26
CA PHE A 21 1.61 16.86 5.54
C PHE A 21 1.71 15.78 4.46
N PRO A 22 0.69 14.92 4.34
CA PRO A 22 0.59 14.03 3.18
C PRO A 22 0.64 14.82 1.88
N ALA A 23 1.50 14.38 1.00
CA ALA A 23 1.73 15.01 -0.29
C ALA A 23 0.71 14.48 -1.33
N TYR A 24 -0.59 14.57 -1.01
CA TYR A 24 -1.67 13.96 -1.80
C TYR A 24 -1.66 14.33 -3.29
N GLU A 25 -1.08 15.47 -3.65
CA GLU A 25 -0.98 15.95 -5.04
C GLU A 25 0.16 15.29 -5.84
N ASP A 26 1.12 14.62 -5.18
CA ASP A 26 2.29 14.01 -5.83
C ASP A 26 2.75 12.69 -5.16
N TYR A 27 3.87 12.70 -4.42
CA TYR A 27 4.53 11.54 -3.84
C TYR A 27 3.86 11.12 -2.53
N CYS A 28 2.64 10.62 -2.64
CA CYS A 28 1.86 10.06 -1.54
C CYS A 28 1.43 8.64 -1.83
N PHE A 29 1.39 7.81 -0.79
CA PHE A 29 0.89 6.44 -0.87
C PHE A 29 -0.52 6.34 -1.49
N ALA A 30 -1.37 7.37 -1.32
CA ALA A 30 -2.70 7.44 -1.93
C ALA A 30 -2.71 7.32 -3.46
N ASN A 31 -1.59 7.66 -4.10
CA ASN A 31 -1.47 7.69 -5.56
C ASN A 31 -0.84 6.39 -6.12
N VAL A 32 -0.40 5.47 -5.25
CA VAL A 32 0.16 4.16 -5.64
C VAL A 32 -0.84 3.32 -6.44
N PRO A 33 -2.12 3.20 -6.08
CA PRO A 33 -3.09 2.46 -6.89
C PRO A 33 -3.22 3.03 -8.30
N GLY A 34 -3.34 4.36 -8.44
CA GLY A 34 -3.39 5.00 -9.76
C GLY A 34 -2.17 4.63 -10.60
N ALA A 35 -1.00 4.76 -10.02
CA ALA A 35 0.28 4.46 -10.67
C ALA A 35 0.39 2.99 -11.11
N VAL A 36 0.00 2.04 -10.24
CA VAL A 36 0.05 0.60 -10.51
C VAL A 36 -0.87 0.18 -11.65
N TYR A 37 -2.09 0.72 -11.67
CA TYR A 37 -3.09 0.34 -12.67
C TYR A 37 -2.92 1.10 -13.99
N ASP A 38 -2.31 2.30 -13.98
CA ASP A 38 -1.95 3.04 -15.19
C ASP A 38 -0.92 2.28 -16.04
N LEU A 39 0.01 1.54 -15.41
CA LEU A 39 0.94 0.63 -16.11
C LEU A 39 0.22 -0.43 -16.97
N LEU A 40 -1.03 -0.76 -16.65
CA LEU A 40 -1.87 -1.71 -17.39
C LEU A 40 -2.97 -1.01 -18.20
N GLY A 41 -2.89 0.32 -18.34
CA GLY A 41 -3.85 1.13 -19.09
C GLY A 41 -5.22 1.27 -18.41
N VAL A 42 -5.28 1.14 -17.08
CA VAL A 42 -6.51 1.29 -16.30
C VAL A 42 -6.44 2.51 -15.39
N ASP A 43 -7.26 3.52 -15.69
CA ASP A 43 -7.42 4.69 -14.82
C ASP A 43 -8.28 4.34 -13.59
N VAL A 44 -7.63 4.29 -12.43
CA VAL A 44 -8.29 4.11 -11.14
C VAL A 44 -8.28 5.38 -10.26
N GLY A 45 -7.65 6.48 -10.70
CA GLY A 45 -7.55 7.71 -9.92
C GLY A 45 -6.20 8.40 -10.06
N PRO A 46 -5.90 9.36 -9.15
CA PRO A 46 -4.62 10.06 -9.14
C PRO A 46 -3.43 9.11 -9.13
N THR A 47 -2.40 9.45 -9.93
CA THR A 47 -1.18 8.66 -10.11
C THR A 47 0.02 9.36 -9.48
N LEU A 48 1.10 8.60 -9.25
CA LEU A 48 2.39 9.15 -8.89
C LEU A 48 3.00 9.91 -10.08
N PRO A 49 3.91 10.87 -9.84
CA PRO A 49 4.69 11.48 -10.92
C PRO A 49 5.44 10.43 -11.75
N ASP A 50 5.62 10.66 -13.05
CA ASP A 50 6.23 9.70 -13.98
C ASP A 50 7.64 9.24 -13.55
N ASP A 51 8.40 10.15 -12.92
CA ASP A 51 9.75 9.87 -12.40
C ASP A 51 9.76 8.98 -11.14
N ALA A 52 8.59 8.60 -10.60
CA ALA A 52 8.50 7.71 -9.44
C ALA A 52 9.00 6.29 -9.76
N PHE A 53 8.88 5.87 -11.02
CA PHE A 53 9.41 4.60 -11.52
C PHE A 53 10.68 4.78 -12.35
N ASP A 54 10.84 5.95 -12.99
CA ASP A 54 11.93 6.21 -13.91
C ASP A 54 13.08 6.99 -13.25
N THR A 55 14.19 6.29 -13.01
CA THR A 55 15.48 6.95 -12.92
C THR A 55 16.40 6.30 -13.93
N ASP A 56 16.81 7.06 -14.94
CA ASP A 56 18.01 6.72 -15.65
C ASP A 56 19.18 6.57 -14.64
N ALA A 57 20.21 5.83 -15.01
CA ALA A 57 21.35 5.54 -14.15
C ALA A 57 22.14 6.80 -13.67
N THR A 58 21.66 8.01 -13.95
CA THR A 58 22.26 9.29 -13.56
C THR A 58 21.42 10.12 -12.57
N GLY A 59 20.23 9.65 -12.19
CA GLY A 59 19.41 10.30 -11.15
C GLY A 59 18.78 11.63 -11.58
N ARG A 60 18.64 11.86 -12.89
CA ARG A 60 17.85 12.98 -13.42
C ARG A 60 16.60 12.41 -14.08
N ALA A 61 15.44 12.96 -13.72
CA ALA A 61 14.20 12.74 -14.45
C ALA A 61 14.44 13.04 -15.94
N ASP A 62 14.20 12.09 -16.82
CA ASP A 62 14.29 12.30 -18.26
C ASP A 62 13.17 13.28 -18.66
N ALA A 63 13.57 14.53 -18.90
CA ALA A 63 12.68 15.62 -19.29
C ALA A 63 12.08 15.46 -20.70
N THR A 64 12.22 14.28 -21.33
CA THR A 64 11.60 13.95 -22.62
C THR A 64 10.33 13.09 -22.52
N ALA A 65 9.92 12.66 -21.32
CA ALA A 65 8.63 12.01 -21.12
C ALA A 65 7.48 13.03 -21.31
N SER A 66 6.73 12.87 -22.40
CA SER A 66 5.56 13.69 -22.70
C SER A 66 4.41 13.36 -21.75
N ALA A 67 3.78 14.40 -21.19
CA ALA A 67 2.62 14.30 -20.32
C ALA A 67 1.49 13.44 -20.92
N GLY A 68 1.18 12.33 -20.24
CA GLY A 68 0.05 11.46 -20.53
C GLY A 68 0.49 10.05 -20.95
N ALA A 69 0.25 9.10 -20.04
CA ALA A 69 0.76 7.73 -19.98
C ALA A 69 2.23 7.66 -19.55
N SER A 70 2.52 6.73 -18.63
CA SER A 70 3.86 6.36 -18.14
C SER A 70 4.80 5.98 -19.30
N ALA A 71 5.32 6.96 -20.03
CA ALA A 71 6.18 6.78 -21.19
C ALA A 71 7.58 6.40 -20.72
N GLY A 72 7.79 5.09 -20.52
CA GLY A 72 9.08 4.50 -20.19
C GLY A 72 8.96 3.11 -19.57
N VAL A 73 7.96 2.90 -18.71
CA VAL A 73 7.80 1.66 -17.93
C VAL A 73 6.56 0.85 -18.31
N GLY A 74 5.52 1.46 -18.90
CA GLY A 74 4.23 0.79 -19.16
C GLY A 74 4.14 -0.08 -20.43
N ASP A 75 5.04 0.10 -21.40
CA ASP A 75 4.97 -0.64 -22.67
C ASP A 75 5.32 -2.13 -22.48
N GLY A 76 4.30 -2.99 -22.60
CA GLY A 76 4.47 -4.45 -22.51
C GLY A 76 4.43 -5.02 -21.09
N VAL A 77 4.02 -4.23 -20.08
CA VAL A 77 3.78 -4.75 -18.73
C VAL A 77 2.54 -5.64 -18.74
N GLU A 78 2.72 -6.91 -18.40
CA GLU A 78 1.63 -7.89 -18.33
C GLU A 78 1.23 -8.23 -16.88
N ARG A 79 2.14 -7.97 -15.93
CA ARG A 79 1.95 -8.31 -14.51
C ARG A 79 2.58 -7.22 -13.65
N VAL A 80 1.83 -6.76 -12.65
CA VAL A 80 2.33 -5.87 -11.60
C VAL A 80 2.16 -6.56 -10.26
N VAL A 81 3.22 -6.61 -9.47
CA VAL A 81 3.20 -7.13 -8.10
C VAL A 81 3.46 -5.98 -7.15
N VAL A 82 2.55 -5.79 -6.20
CA VAL A 82 2.69 -4.79 -5.13
C VAL A 82 2.86 -5.52 -3.83
N VAL A 83 4.02 -5.36 -3.18
CA VAL A 83 4.26 -5.90 -1.84
C VAL A 83 4.24 -4.73 -0.85
N LEU A 84 3.21 -4.67 -0.02
CA LEU A 84 3.12 -3.72 1.08
C LEU A 84 3.70 -4.38 2.34
N VAL A 85 4.84 -3.84 2.79
CA VAL A 85 5.45 -4.20 4.08
C VAL A 85 4.98 -3.19 5.12
N ASP A 86 4.14 -3.62 6.05
CA ASP A 86 3.52 -2.70 7.01
C ASP A 86 4.56 -2.15 7.99
N GLY A 87 4.42 -0.88 8.36
CA GLY A 87 5.35 -0.19 9.26
C GLY A 87 6.77 0.05 8.72
N PHE A 88 7.11 -0.43 7.51
CA PHE A 88 8.46 -0.32 6.96
C PHE A 88 8.68 0.97 6.16
N GLY A 89 9.10 2.01 6.87
CA GLY A 89 9.31 3.34 6.31
C GLY A 89 10.67 3.56 5.63
N TYR A 90 10.80 4.73 5.00
CA TYR A 90 12.00 5.12 4.24
C TYR A 90 13.26 5.26 5.12
N ASP A 91 13.13 5.74 6.34
CA ASP A 91 14.27 5.85 7.26
C ASP A 91 14.76 4.48 7.71
N GLN A 92 13.85 3.53 7.93
CA GLN A 92 14.21 2.13 8.20
C GLN A 92 14.92 1.54 6.98
N TRP A 93 14.37 1.68 5.78
CA TRP A 93 15.02 1.26 4.53
C TRP A 93 16.47 1.75 4.46
N ARG A 94 16.70 3.05 4.64
CA ARG A 94 18.04 3.67 4.63
C ARG A 94 18.97 3.06 5.67
N GLN A 95 18.52 2.97 6.91
CA GLN A 95 19.32 2.41 8.00
C GLN A 95 19.74 0.96 7.71
N HIS A 96 18.84 0.16 7.14
CA HIS A 96 19.12 -1.23 6.80
C HIS A 96 20.08 -1.36 5.61
N VAL A 97 19.86 -0.61 4.53
CA VAL A 97 20.75 -0.64 3.36
C VAL A 97 22.14 -0.10 3.71
N ASP A 98 22.23 1.03 4.43
CA ASP A 98 23.51 1.65 4.76
C ASP A 98 24.33 0.80 5.76
N ALA A 99 23.68 -0.08 6.52
CA ALA A 99 24.32 -1.02 7.45
C ALA A 99 24.67 -2.38 6.82
N ALA A 100 24.14 -2.69 5.63
CA ALA A 100 24.30 -3.98 4.98
C ALA A 100 25.28 -3.91 3.80
N ASP A 101 26.27 -4.80 3.79
CA ASP A 101 27.21 -4.90 2.65
C ASP A 101 26.56 -5.56 1.41
N ARG A 102 25.61 -6.48 1.62
CA ARG A 102 24.87 -7.25 0.60
C ARG A 102 23.52 -7.73 1.14
N GLY A 103 22.52 -7.88 0.28
CA GLY A 103 21.21 -8.43 0.64
C GLY A 103 20.11 -7.93 -0.30
N PHE A 104 18.87 -8.36 -0.05
CA PHE A 104 17.73 -8.04 -0.91
C PHE A 104 17.49 -6.53 -1.09
N LEU A 105 17.53 -5.72 -0.02
CA LEU A 105 17.28 -4.28 -0.12
C LEU A 105 18.39 -3.53 -0.89
N PRO A 106 19.70 -3.78 -0.64
CA PRO A 106 20.76 -3.29 -1.52
C PRO A 106 20.57 -3.71 -2.99
N ASP A 107 20.20 -4.96 -3.27
CA ASP A 107 19.99 -5.44 -4.64
C ASP A 107 18.81 -4.72 -5.32
N VAL A 108 17.75 -4.38 -4.58
CA VAL A 108 16.64 -3.53 -5.06
C VAL A 108 17.13 -2.12 -5.39
N GLU A 109 18.01 -1.53 -4.57
CA GLU A 109 18.60 -0.22 -4.89
C GLU A 109 19.52 -0.26 -6.11
N GLU A 110 20.25 -1.37 -6.33
CA GLU A 110 21.13 -1.54 -7.48
C GLU A 110 20.35 -1.77 -8.79
N THR A 111 19.22 -2.48 -8.73
CA THR A 111 18.48 -2.94 -9.92
C THR A 111 17.17 -2.20 -10.20
N GLY A 112 16.67 -1.40 -9.25
CA GLY A 112 15.42 -0.66 -9.36
C GLY A 112 15.50 0.76 -8.81
N THR A 113 14.36 1.41 -8.66
CA THR A 113 14.23 2.78 -8.14
C THR A 113 13.60 2.77 -6.75
N VAL A 114 14.19 3.49 -5.80
CA VAL A 114 13.63 3.68 -4.46
C VAL A 114 13.17 5.14 -4.32
N THR A 115 11.87 5.34 -4.55
CA THR A 115 11.20 6.64 -4.47
C THR A 115 10.53 6.79 -3.10
N PRO A 116 10.93 7.76 -2.26
CA PRO A 116 10.27 8.05 -1.00
C PRO A 116 8.86 8.60 -1.24
N LEU A 117 7.89 8.11 -0.47
CA LEU A 117 6.52 8.59 -0.48
C LEU A 117 6.15 9.08 0.93
N THR A 118 5.33 10.13 1.01
CA THR A 118 4.58 10.42 2.22
C THR A 118 3.47 9.38 2.41
N SER A 119 3.14 9.07 3.66
CA SER A 119 1.93 8.29 3.97
C SER A 119 0.67 9.15 3.77
N ILE A 120 -0.49 8.54 3.97
CA ILE A 120 -1.77 9.23 4.13
C ILE A 120 -1.95 9.72 5.57
N PHE A 121 -3.00 10.50 5.83
CA PHE A 121 -3.38 10.90 7.19
C PHE A 121 -4.81 10.44 7.53
N PRO A 122 -5.02 9.77 8.67
CA PRO A 122 -4.01 9.29 9.63
C PRO A 122 -3.14 8.17 9.04
N SER A 123 -1.84 8.11 9.39
CA SER A 123 -0.89 7.10 8.87
C SER A 123 -1.09 5.73 9.53
N GLU A 124 -2.27 5.16 9.35
CA GLU A 124 -2.76 3.95 10.00
C GLU A 124 -3.05 2.86 8.96
N THR A 125 -2.78 1.59 9.32
CA THR A 125 -2.97 0.42 8.44
C THR A 125 -4.38 0.36 7.86
N ALA A 126 -5.42 0.59 8.68
CA ALA A 126 -6.80 0.53 8.23
C ALA A 126 -7.13 1.58 7.15
N SER A 127 -6.58 2.79 7.31
CA SER A 127 -6.72 3.87 6.35
C SER A 127 -5.91 3.60 5.08
N ALA A 128 -4.64 3.17 5.21
CA ALA A 128 -3.76 2.91 4.08
C ALA A 128 -4.25 1.73 3.21
N ILE A 129 -4.59 0.59 3.81
CA ILE A 129 -5.11 -0.57 3.06
C ILE A 129 -6.41 -0.20 2.34
N THR A 130 -7.32 0.51 3.00
CA THR A 130 -8.57 0.97 2.36
C THR A 130 -8.27 1.96 1.24
N THR A 131 -7.34 2.90 1.44
CA THR A 131 -6.86 3.82 0.42
C THR A 131 -6.36 3.07 -0.81
N TYR A 132 -5.54 2.02 -0.62
CA TYR A 132 -5.04 1.22 -1.73
C TYR A 132 -6.18 0.56 -2.51
N HIS A 133 -7.10 -0.12 -1.82
CA HIS A 133 -8.16 -0.90 -2.44
C HIS A 133 -9.29 -0.07 -3.06
N THR A 134 -9.44 1.19 -2.65
CA THR A 134 -10.46 2.11 -3.20
C THR A 134 -9.88 3.11 -4.20
N ALA A 135 -8.55 3.30 -4.22
CA ALA A 135 -7.87 4.40 -4.89
C ALA A 135 -8.46 5.77 -4.47
N ARG A 136 -8.76 5.92 -3.18
CA ARG A 136 -9.37 7.10 -2.56
C ARG A 136 -8.63 7.50 -1.30
N THR A 137 -8.66 8.77 -0.95
CA THR A 137 -8.10 9.26 0.30
C THR A 137 -8.93 8.83 1.53
N PRO A 138 -8.37 8.85 2.75
CA PRO A 138 -9.13 8.58 3.98
C PRO A 138 -10.42 9.38 4.12
N ARG A 139 -10.41 10.63 3.66
CA ARG A 139 -11.59 11.51 3.62
C ARG A 139 -12.69 11.00 2.69
N GLU A 140 -12.31 10.41 1.56
CA GLU A 140 -13.24 9.97 0.53
C GLU A 140 -13.82 8.58 0.82
N HIS A 141 -13.03 7.65 1.37
CA HIS A 141 -13.52 6.31 1.70
C HIS A 141 -14.08 6.19 3.13
N GLY A 142 -13.80 7.16 4.02
CA GLY A 142 -14.41 7.26 5.34
C GLY A 142 -13.82 6.35 6.42
N ILE A 143 -12.66 5.73 6.17
CA ILE A 143 -11.95 4.89 7.16
C ILE A 143 -10.75 5.66 7.67
N HIS A 144 -10.77 6.04 8.95
CA HIS A 144 -9.76 6.91 9.55
C HIS A 144 -8.81 6.19 10.51
N GLY A 145 -9.06 4.93 10.84
CA GLY A 145 -8.21 4.15 11.72
C GLY A 145 -8.79 2.79 12.05
N TRP A 146 -8.08 2.03 12.88
CA TRP A 146 -8.52 0.71 13.33
C TRP A 146 -9.82 0.78 14.15
N PHE A 147 -9.90 1.78 15.03
CA PHE A 147 -11.08 2.07 15.85
C PHE A 147 -11.80 3.29 15.31
N GLN A 148 -13.11 3.19 15.09
CA GLN A 148 -13.90 4.30 14.56
C GLN A 148 -15.27 4.36 15.22
N HIS A 149 -15.67 5.55 15.67
CA HIS A 149 -17.06 5.81 16.04
C HIS A 149 -17.91 5.89 14.77
N VAL A 150 -19.03 5.16 14.75
CA VAL A 150 -20.00 5.17 13.66
C VAL A 150 -21.23 5.95 14.13
N PRO A 151 -21.43 7.21 13.70
CA PRO A 151 -22.48 8.06 14.27
C PRO A 151 -23.91 7.53 14.10
N GLY A 152 -24.19 6.79 13.02
CA GLY A 152 -25.52 6.22 12.76
C GLY A 152 -25.85 5.01 13.67
N VAL A 153 -24.83 4.41 14.26
CA VAL A 153 -24.88 3.24 15.15
C VAL A 153 -24.72 3.67 16.61
N ASP A 154 -24.06 4.81 16.82
CA ASP A 154 -23.64 5.35 18.12
C ASP A 154 -22.73 4.40 18.92
N ASP A 155 -21.82 3.71 18.21
CA ASP A 155 -20.85 2.79 18.81
C ASP A 155 -19.46 2.98 18.18
N VAL A 156 -18.42 2.54 18.90
CA VAL A 156 -17.05 2.43 18.39
C VAL A 156 -16.83 1.00 17.93
N ILE A 157 -16.32 0.84 16.72
CA ILE A 157 -16.09 -0.45 16.10
C ILE A 157 -14.61 -0.68 15.83
N GLU A 158 -14.22 -1.95 15.80
CA GLU A 158 -13.00 -2.41 15.13
C GLU A 158 -13.30 -2.62 13.64
N VAL A 159 -12.73 -1.76 12.79
CA VAL A 159 -13.11 -1.63 11.38
C VAL A 159 -12.95 -2.94 10.61
N PHE A 160 -11.80 -3.61 10.72
CA PHE A 160 -11.53 -4.81 9.93
C PHE A 160 -12.17 -6.09 10.48
N PRO A 161 -12.12 -6.37 11.79
CA PRO A 161 -12.93 -7.43 12.39
C PRO A 161 -14.44 -7.22 12.20
N PHE A 162 -14.87 -5.96 12.04
CA PHE A 162 -16.27 -5.56 12.00
C PHE A 162 -17.03 -6.03 13.25
N THR A 163 -16.44 -5.73 14.39
CA THR A 163 -16.95 -6.04 15.73
C THR A 163 -17.06 -4.77 16.55
N THR A 164 -17.94 -4.80 17.55
CA THR A 164 -17.90 -3.83 18.66
C THR A 164 -16.61 -4.00 19.48
N MET A 165 -16.30 -3.03 20.33
CA MET A 165 -15.11 -3.08 21.22
C MET A 165 -15.09 -4.26 22.21
N ASP A 166 -16.22 -4.92 22.47
CA ASP A 166 -16.27 -6.12 23.31
C ASP A 166 -16.24 -7.44 22.52
N GLY A 167 -15.98 -7.35 21.20
CA GLY A 167 -15.78 -8.48 20.32
C GLY A 167 -17.06 -9.09 19.74
N ARG A 168 -18.23 -8.52 20.00
CA ARG A 168 -19.47 -8.98 19.35
C ARG A 168 -19.51 -8.56 17.87
N PRO A 169 -19.91 -9.44 16.94
CA PRO A 169 -20.09 -9.08 15.54
C PRO A 169 -21.07 -7.92 15.37
N MET A 170 -20.72 -6.94 14.54
CA MET A 170 -21.58 -5.77 14.32
C MET A 170 -22.95 -6.15 13.77
N THR A 171 -23.03 -7.17 12.92
CA THR A 171 -24.29 -7.67 12.36
C THR A 171 -25.22 -8.31 13.41
N GLU A 172 -24.71 -8.69 14.57
CA GLU A 172 -25.54 -9.19 15.68
C GLU A 172 -26.09 -8.05 16.54
N VAL A 173 -25.29 -7.00 16.75
CA VAL A 173 -25.66 -5.85 17.59
C VAL A 173 -26.52 -4.86 16.82
N HIS A 174 -26.20 -4.64 15.54
CA HIS A 174 -26.83 -3.71 14.61
C HIS A 174 -27.08 -4.40 13.26
N PRO A 175 -28.11 -5.26 13.15
CA PRO A 175 -28.35 -6.10 11.97
C PRO A 175 -28.66 -5.32 10.69
N GLU A 176 -29.12 -4.07 10.82
CA GLU A 176 -29.35 -3.14 9.71
C GLU A 176 -28.08 -2.45 9.20
N PHE A 177 -26.98 -2.49 9.95
CA PHE A 177 -25.70 -1.88 9.59
C PHE A 177 -24.75 -2.93 9.05
N THR A 178 -24.48 -2.89 7.75
CA THR A 178 -23.61 -3.87 7.09
C THR A 178 -22.20 -3.35 6.95
N ARG A 179 -21.27 -4.24 6.58
CA ARG A 179 -19.87 -3.85 6.35
C ARG A 179 -19.76 -2.81 5.25
N GLU A 180 -20.62 -2.88 4.24
CA GLU A 180 -20.66 -1.94 3.12
C GLU A 180 -21.02 -0.52 3.57
N ASP A 181 -21.88 -0.37 4.58
CA ASP A 181 -22.28 0.95 5.10
C ASP A 181 -21.12 1.70 5.77
N LEU A 182 -20.05 0.98 6.16
CA LEU A 182 -18.86 1.57 6.74
C LEU A 182 -18.01 2.35 5.71
N PHE A 183 -18.10 1.98 4.43
CA PHE A 183 -17.25 2.54 3.38
C PHE A 183 -18.02 3.55 2.53
N LEU A 184 -17.48 4.76 2.42
CA LEU A 184 -18.03 5.81 1.55
C LEU A 184 -17.58 5.67 0.08
N ALA A 185 -16.65 4.76 -0.19
CA ALA A 185 -16.16 4.44 -1.52
C ALA A 185 -16.06 2.92 -1.72
N ARG A 186 -16.30 2.48 -2.95
CA ARG A 186 -16.15 1.08 -3.35
C ARG A 186 -14.72 0.79 -3.78
N GLU A 187 -14.33 -0.48 -3.69
CA GLU A 187 -13.07 -0.93 -4.27
C GLU A 187 -12.99 -0.62 -5.77
N HIS A 188 -11.80 -0.29 -6.28
CA HIS A 188 -11.66 0.10 -7.69
C HIS A 188 -11.72 -1.08 -8.67
N TYR A 189 -11.88 -2.31 -8.18
CA TYR A 189 -11.83 -3.54 -8.99
C TYR A 189 -12.94 -3.67 -10.03
N ASP A 190 -14.07 -2.97 -9.86
CA ASP A 190 -15.10 -2.94 -10.90
C ASP A 190 -14.55 -2.34 -12.22
N ARG A 191 -13.66 -1.33 -12.12
CA ARG A 191 -12.99 -0.72 -13.27
C ARG A 191 -11.95 -1.62 -13.93
N THR A 192 -11.36 -2.54 -13.16
CA THR A 192 -10.37 -3.50 -13.68
C THR A 192 -11.04 -4.60 -14.50
N VAL A 193 -12.26 -4.99 -14.11
CA VAL A 193 -13.09 -5.95 -14.87
C VAL A 193 -13.44 -5.41 -16.26
N GLU A 194 -13.76 -4.11 -16.38
CA GLU A 194 -14.03 -3.47 -17.68
C GLU A 194 -12.85 -3.49 -18.65
N ARG A 195 -11.63 -3.74 -18.15
CA ARG A 195 -10.39 -3.81 -18.92
C ARG A 195 -9.76 -5.21 -18.89
N SER A 196 -10.47 -6.21 -18.37
CA SER A 196 -9.99 -7.59 -18.26
C SER A 196 -8.67 -7.74 -17.48
N VAL A 197 -8.40 -6.84 -16.52
CA VAL A 197 -7.24 -6.96 -15.62
C VAL A 197 -7.62 -7.85 -14.43
N THR A 198 -6.92 -8.97 -14.30
CA THR A 198 -7.05 -9.88 -13.17
C THR A 198 -6.46 -9.23 -11.93
N THR A 199 -7.23 -9.10 -10.85
CA THR A 199 -6.69 -8.66 -9.55
C THR A 199 -6.74 -9.79 -8.53
N ARG A 200 -5.60 -10.03 -7.87
CA ARG A 200 -5.45 -11.01 -6.78
C ARG A 200 -4.83 -10.37 -5.54
N LYS A 201 -5.07 -11.00 -4.39
CA LYS A 201 -4.47 -10.61 -3.11
C LYS A 201 -3.75 -11.80 -2.48
N VAL A 202 -2.60 -11.58 -1.85
CA VAL A 202 -1.86 -12.55 -1.04
C VAL A 202 -1.66 -11.94 0.34
N VAL A 203 -2.39 -12.46 1.32
CA VAL A 203 -2.52 -11.84 2.65
C VAL A 203 -2.49 -12.93 3.73
N PRO A 204 -2.24 -12.60 5.01
CA PRO A 204 -2.37 -13.57 6.10
C PRO A 204 -3.72 -14.30 6.06
N GLU A 205 -3.74 -15.59 6.41
CA GLU A 205 -4.96 -16.43 6.35
C GLU A 205 -6.17 -15.82 7.08
N GLY A 206 -5.95 -15.16 8.22
CA GLY A 206 -7.00 -14.47 8.97
C GLY A 206 -7.66 -13.31 8.22
N ILE A 207 -6.98 -12.73 7.23
CA ILE A 207 -7.46 -11.63 6.38
C ILE A 207 -8.08 -12.16 5.09
N ALA A 208 -7.59 -13.30 4.56
CA ALA A 208 -8.06 -13.87 3.30
C ALA A 208 -9.51 -14.40 3.36
N ALA A 209 -10.02 -14.68 4.57
CA ALA A 209 -11.31 -15.30 4.77
C ALA A 209 -12.46 -14.47 4.17
N GLY A 210 -13.20 -15.07 3.23
CA GLY A 210 -14.38 -14.46 2.61
C GLY A 210 -14.10 -13.57 1.39
N ASP A 211 -12.84 -13.34 1.03
CA ASP A 211 -12.48 -12.62 -0.20
C ASP A 211 -12.10 -13.60 -1.33
N GLY A 212 -12.94 -13.70 -2.35
CA GLY A 212 -12.70 -14.57 -3.52
C GLY A 212 -11.50 -14.18 -4.39
N ARG A 213 -10.87 -13.03 -4.13
CA ARG A 213 -9.62 -12.58 -4.77
C ARG A 213 -8.39 -12.91 -3.93
N ALA A 214 -8.55 -13.27 -2.65
CA ALA A 214 -7.46 -13.45 -1.71
C ALA A 214 -6.98 -14.92 -1.63
N THR A 215 -5.68 -15.07 -1.44
CA THR A 215 -5.00 -16.30 -1.04
C THR A 215 -4.33 -16.04 0.30
N GLY A 216 -4.55 -16.96 1.25
CA GLY A 216 -3.99 -16.91 2.59
C GLY A 216 -2.58 -17.50 2.65
N TYR A 217 -1.73 -16.94 3.50
CA TYR A 217 -0.46 -17.56 3.93
C TYR A 217 -0.34 -17.55 5.47
N ALA A 218 0.43 -18.51 6.00
CA ALA A 218 0.60 -18.68 7.45
C ALA A 218 1.87 -18.00 8.01
N ASP A 219 2.97 -18.03 7.25
CA ASP A 219 4.29 -17.49 7.63
C ASP A 219 5.02 -16.91 6.40
N LEU A 220 6.25 -16.39 6.61
CA LEU A 220 7.03 -15.75 5.55
C LEU A 220 7.47 -16.71 4.44
N ASP A 221 7.75 -17.97 4.77
CA ASP A 221 8.11 -18.99 3.77
C ASP A 221 6.87 -19.28 2.90
N GLY A 222 5.72 -19.49 3.53
CA GLY A 222 4.44 -19.65 2.84
C GLY A 222 4.04 -18.42 2.03
N PHE A 223 4.37 -17.21 2.48
CA PHE A 223 4.13 -15.98 1.72
C PHE A 223 4.84 -16.01 0.36
N ALA A 224 6.13 -16.34 0.33
CA ALA A 224 6.91 -16.36 -0.91
C ALA A 224 6.37 -17.43 -1.89
N GLU A 225 6.06 -18.62 -1.37
CA GLU A 225 5.48 -19.72 -2.17
C GLU A 225 4.12 -19.33 -2.76
N GLU A 226 3.21 -18.80 -1.93
CA GLU A 226 1.86 -18.42 -2.36
C GLU A 226 1.89 -17.22 -3.32
N LEU A 227 2.78 -16.24 -3.09
CA LEU A 227 2.94 -15.11 -4.01
C LEU A 227 3.38 -15.59 -5.40
N GLY A 228 4.42 -16.42 -5.48
CA GLY A 228 4.87 -16.99 -6.75
C GLY A 228 3.76 -17.77 -7.45
N ARG A 229 3.09 -18.66 -6.71
CA ARG A 229 1.97 -19.47 -7.23
C ARG A 229 0.83 -18.61 -7.78
N VAL A 230 0.44 -17.55 -7.07
CA VAL A 230 -0.65 -16.66 -7.49
C VAL A 230 -0.27 -15.84 -8.71
N VAL A 231 0.96 -15.32 -8.77
CA VAL A 231 1.45 -14.55 -9.91
C VAL A 231 1.51 -15.41 -11.18
N ASP A 232 2.03 -16.64 -11.06
CA ASP A 232 2.14 -17.58 -12.19
C ASP A 232 0.77 -18.06 -12.68
N ALA A 233 -0.15 -18.34 -11.77
CA ALA A 233 -1.49 -18.83 -12.12
C ALA A 233 -2.45 -17.73 -12.62
N SER A 234 -2.10 -16.45 -12.44
CA SER A 234 -2.98 -15.33 -12.83
C SER A 234 -2.92 -15.06 -14.33
N PRO A 235 -4.08 -15.03 -15.02
CA PRO A 235 -4.16 -14.58 -16.41
C PRO A 235 -3.69 -13.12 -16.56
N THR A 236 -3.00 -12.82 -17.65
CA THR A 236 -2.55 -11.46 -17.97
C THR A 236 -3.62 -10.68 -18.74
N PRO A 237 -3.68 -9.34 -18.57
CA PRO A 237 -2.92 -8.54 -17.62
C PRO A 237 -3.35 -8.78 -16.16
N SER A 238 -2.43 -8.70 -15.19
CA SER A 238 -2.76 -8.88 -13.76
C SER A 238 -2.06 -7.94 -12.79
N VAL A 239 -2.73 -7.68 -11.68
CA VAL A 239 -2.18 -7.03 -10.48
C VAL A 239 -2.32 -8.00 -9.30
N THR A 240 -1.21 -8.30 -8.63
CA THR A 240 -1.22 -9.05 -7.37
C THR A 240 -0.78 -8.14 -6.23
N PHE A 241 -1.67 -7.89 -5.27
CA PHE A 241 -1.36 -7.16 -4.04
C PHE A 241 -0.98 -8.14 -2.94
N ALA A 242 0.17 -7.95 -2.33
CA ALA A 242 0.71 -8.76 -1.26
C ALA A 242 0.88 -7.90 0.00
N TYR A 243 0.48 -8.41 1.16
CA TYR A 243 0.56 -7.69 2.43
C TYR A 243 1.37 -8.47 3.46
N LEU A 244 2.35 -7.82 4.08
CA LEU A 244 3.26 -8.35 5.10
C LEU A 244 3.17 -7.51 6.38
N PRO A 245 2.49 -7.98 7.45
CA PRO A 245 2.34 -7.23 8.71
C PRO A 245 3.52 -7.38 9.69
N GLN A 246 4.51 -8.22 9.40
CA GLN A 246 5.49 -8.70 10.38
C GLN A 246 6.37 -7.58 10.95
N ILE A 247 6.78 -6.62 10.11
CA ILE A 247 7.64 -5.51 10.51
C ILE A 247 6.91 -4.55 11.45
N ASP A 248 5.66 -4.20 11.14
CA ASP A 248 4.81 -3.40 12.03
C ASP A 248 4.57 -4.10 13.37
N ALA A 249 4.27 -5.40 13.35
CA ALA A 249 4.09 -6.19 14.57
C ALA A 249 5.35 -6.17 15.45
N ALA A 250 6.54 -6.35 14.84
CA ALA A 250 7.81 -6.24 15.56
C ALA A 250 8.04 -4.82 16.10
N ALA A 251 7.75 -3.78 15.31
CA ALA A 251 7.84 -2.38 15.75
C ALA A 251 6.96 -2.11 16.99
N HIS A 252 5.76 -2.67 17.03
CA HIS A 252 4.86 -2.55 18.18
C HIS A 252 5.35 -3.30 19.42
N GLU A 253 6.02 -4.44 19.24
CA GLU A 253 6.52 -5.25 20.35
C GLU A 253 7.79 -4.66 20.98
N VAL A 254 8.79 -4.31 20.17
CA VAL A 254 10.13 -3.93 20.66
C VAL A 254 10.49 -2.47 20.42
N GLY A 255 9.76 -1.77 19.55
CA GLY A 255 10.07 -0.40 19.12
C GLY A 255 11.08 -0.34 17.98
N THR A 256 10.99 0.70 17.14
CA THR A 256 11.77 0.83 15.88
C THR A 256 13.26 1.12 16.08
N GLU A 257 13.69 1.47 17.29
CA GLU A 257 15.11 1.73 17.61
C GLU A 257 15.81 0.53 18.27
N ALA A 258 15.07 -0.53 18.59
CA ALA A 258 15.61 -1.72 19.21
C ALA A 258 16.53 -2.50 18.24
N ALA A 259 17.50 -3.24 18.78
CA ALA A 259 18.37 -4.08 17.96
C ALA A 259 17.58 -5.27 17.39
N GLU A 260 16.66 -5.80 18.19
CA GLU A 260 15.74 -6.89 17.88
C GLU A 260 14.84 -6.55 16.69
N TYR A 261 14.43 -5.27 16.55
CA TYR A 261 13.66 -4.82 15.39
C TYR A 261 14.41 -5.04 14.07
N ARG A 262 15.75 -4.99 14.09
CA ARG A 262 16.56 -5.20 12.87
C ARG A 262 16.66 -6.66 12.45
N GLU A 263 16.28 -7.59 13.32
CA GLU A 263 16.26 -9.03 13.03
C GLU A 263 14.90 -9.49 12.48
N ALA A 264 13.89 -8.62 12.47
CA ALA A 264 12.52 -8.89 12.01
C ALA A 264 12.37 -8.91 10.48
#